data_AF-A0AA40TJB7-F1
#
_entry.id   AF-A0AA40TJB7-F1
#
_cell.length_a   1.000
_cell.length_b   1.000
_cell.length_c   1.000
_cell.angle_alpha   90.00
_cell.angle_beta   90.00
_cell.angle_gamma   90.00
#
_symmetry.space_group_name_H-M   'P 1'
#
loop_
_entity.id
_entity.type
_entity.pdbx_description
1 polymer ?
#
loop_
_entity_poly.entity_id
_entity_poly.type
_entity_poly.pdbx_seq_one_letter_code
_entity_poly.pdbx_strand_id
1 'polypeptide(L)' 'MTAQQIADALDIDFDTIKRDKDQLQAFYTSIRKGRAKGEAELRTALYKLAREGDAFALRELLKVEKNQE' A
#
# COMPACT_ATOMS: atom_id res chain seq x y z
N MET A 1 -1.48 0.99 -8.86
CA MET A 1 -1.35 2.46 -8.91
C MET A 1 0.12 2.85 -9.05
N THR A 2 0.42 3.68 -10.06
CA THR A 2 1.73 4.30 -10.27
C THR A 2 1.90 5.53 -9.38
N ALA A 3 3.13 6.06 -9.27
CA ALA A 3 3.40 7.30 -8.54
C ALA A 3 2.65 8.51 -9.13
N GLN A 4 2.54 8.58 -10.47
CA GLN A 4 1.75 9.60 -11.18
C GLN A 4 0.26 9.51 -10.79
N GLN A 5 -0.34 8.32 -10.84
CA GLN A 5 -1.75 8.15 -10.46
C GLN A 5 -2.03 8.51 -9.00
N ILE A 6 -1.06 8.31 -8.10
CA ILE A 6 -1.17 8.74 -6.70
C ILE A 6 -1.08 10.27 -6.61
N ALA A 7 -0.18 10.90 -7.38
CA ALA A 7 -0.08 12.35 -7.42
C ALA A 7 -1.36 12.99 -7.98
N ASP A 8 -1.88 12.46 -9.09
CA ASP A 8 -3.13 12.91 -9.72
C ASP A 8 -4.32 12.80 -8.74
N ALA A 9 -4.42 11.68 -8.01
CA ALA A 9 -5.49 11.48 -7.02
C ALA A 9 -5.37 12.39 -5.77
N LEU A 10 -4.20 12.99 -5.55
CA LEU A 10 -3.93 13.90 -4.44
C LEU A 10 -3.85 15.37 -4.90
N ASP A 11 -4.18 15.66 -6.16
CA ASP A 11 -4.02 16.97 -6.80
C ASP A 11 -2.60 17.55 -6.65
N ILE A 12 -1.59 16.68 -6.70
CA ILE A 12 -0.17 17.04 -6.61
C ILE A 12 0.42 17.18 -8.01
N ASP A 13 1.07 18.32 -8.29
CA ASP A 13 1.86 18.49 -9.51
C ASP A 13 3.16 17.66 -9.43
N PHE A 14 3.12 16.47 -10.02
CA PHE A 14 4.23 15.54 -10.01
C PHE A 14 5.44 16.04 -10.82
N ASP A 15 5.24 16.86 -11.85
CA ASP A 15 6.34 17.39 -12.65
C ASP A 15 7.14 18.46 -11.89
N THR A 16 6.48 19.19 -10.99
CA THR A 16 7.16 20.07 -10.05
C THR A 16 8.00 19.27 -9.04
N ILE A 17 7.46 18.19 -8.47
CA ILE A 17 8.18 17.33 -7.52
C ILE A 17 9.39 16.65 -8.17
N LYS A 18 9.31 16.24 -9.45
CA LYS A 18 10.45 15.61 -10.15
C LYS A 18 11.68 16.51 -10.25
N ARG A 19 11.51 17.83 -10.22
CA ARG A 19 12.62 18.80 -10.33
C ARG A 19 13.41 18.95 -9.03
N ASP A 20 12.82 18.55 -7.90
CA ASP A 20 13.47 18.58 -6.59
C ASP A 20 13.66 17.14 -6.08
N LYS A 21 14.92 16.73 -5.99
CA LYS A 21 15.29 15.36 -5.63
C LYS A 21 14.88 14.99 -4.20
N ASP A 22 14.90 15.95 -3.28
CA ASP A 22 14.55 15.74 -1.88
C ASP A 22 13.03 15.62 -1.72
N GLN A 23 12.27 16.45 -2.44
CA GLN A 23 10.81 16.33 -2.49
C GLN A 23 10.37 15.00 -3.14
N LEU A 24 11.04 14.59 -4.21
CA LEU A 24 10.77 13.32 -4.86
C LEU A 24 11.02 12.14 -3.91
N GLN A 25 12.13 12.18 -3.17
CA GLN A 25 12.45 11.17 -2.16
C GLN A 25 11.41 11.14 -1.02
N ALA A 26 10.98 12.31 -0.54
CA ALA A 26 9.95 12.44 0.48
C ALA A 26 8.58 11.91 0.00
N PHE A 27 8.23 12.17 -1.25
CA PHE A 27 7.01 11.67 -1.89
C PHE A 27 7.01 10.14 -1.96
N TYR A 28 8.07 9.53 -2.48
CA TYR A 28 8.19 8.06 -2.53
C TYR A 28 8.21 7.41 -1.14
N THR A 29 8.85 8.07 -0.17
CA THR A 29 8.85 7.61 1.22
C THR A 29 7.43 7.60 1.79
N SER A 30 6.66 8.65 1.50
CA SER A 30 5.26 8.75 1.93
C SER A 30 4.39 7.68 1.26
N ILE A 31 4.56 7.42 -0.04
CA ILE A 31 3.89 6.31 -0.74
C ILE A 31 4.21 4.97 -0.08
N ARG A 32 5.48 4.70 0.23
CA ARG A 32 5.90 3.45 0.87
C ARG A 32 5.24 3.27 2.24
N LYS A 33 5.24 4.32 3.06
CA LYS A 33 4.58 4.32 4.37
C LYS A 33 3.07 4.09 4.25
N GLY A 34 2.41 4.77 3.33
CA GLY A 34 0.98 4.61 3.06
C GLY A 34 0.62 3.19 2.63
N ARG A 35 1.40 2.59 1.72
CA ARG A 35 1.23 1.19 1.30
C ARG A 35 1.39 0.21 2.46
N ALA A 36 2.45 0.35 3.25
CA ALA A 36 2.69 -0.52 4.41
C ALA A 36 1.55 -0.43 5.43
N LYS A 37 1.04 0.78 5.69
CA LYS A 37 -0.11 0.99 6.57
C LYS A 37 -1.38 0.32 6.02
N GLY A 38 -1.71 0.57 4.76
CA GLY A 38 -2.88 -0.03 4.12
C GLY A 38 -2.82 -1.56 4.06
N GLU A 39 -1.63 -2.12 3.80
CA GLU A 39 -1.43 -3.58 3.85
C GLU A 39 -1.67 -4.13 5.26
N ALA A 40 -1.17 -3.48 6.30
CA ALA A 40 -1.40 -3.89 7.68
C ALA A 40 -2.88 -3.83 8.07
N GLU A 41 -3.60 -2.79 7.64
CA GLU A 41 -5.05 -2.65 7.85
C GLU A 41 -5.83 -3.75 7.14
N LEU A 42 -5.53 -4.02 5.86
CA LEU A 42 -6.15 -5.11 5.09
C LEU A 42 -5.87 -6.47 5.73
N ARG A 43 -4.63 -6.73 6.12
CA ARG A 43 -4.24 -7.99 6.79
C ARG A 43 -5.01 -8.16 8.10
N THR A 44 -5.14 -7.09 8.89
CA THR A 44 -5.92 -7.10 10.12
C THR A 44 -7.40 -7.42 9.86
N ALA A 45 -8.00 -6.82 8.84
CA ALA A 45 -9.39 -7.10 8.46
C ALA A 45 -9.57 -8.56 8.00
N LEU A 46 -8.66 -9.07 7.17
CA LEU A 46 -8.67 -10.47 6.72
C LEU A 46 -8.54 -11.45 7.90
N TYR A 47 -7.68 -11.17 8.89
CA TYR A 47 -7.56 -12.02 10.08
C TYR A 47 -8.87 -12.08 10.88
N LYS A 48 -9.60 -10.98 11.00
CA LYS A 48 -10.91 -10.98 11.66
C LYS A 48 -11.91 -11.87 10.93
N LEU A 49 -12.03 -11.72 9.62
CA LEU A 49 -12.92 -12.53 8.77
C LEU A 49 -12.54 -14.02 8.80
N ALA A 50 -11.25 -14.34 8.69
CA ALA A 50 -10.77 -15.71 8.76
C ALA A 50 -11.09 -16.36 10.12
N ARG A 51 -10.98 -15.61 11.22
CA ARG A 51 -11.36 -16.07 12.56
C ARG A 51 -12.85 -16.37 12.69
N GLU A 52 -13.68 -15.66 11.93
CA GLU A 52 -15.13 -15.90 11.84
C GLU A 52 -15.49 -17.07 10.90
N GLY A 53 -14.50 -17.70 10.28
CA GLY A 53 -14.67 -18.89 9.42
C GLY A 53 -14.69 -18.60 7.93
N ASP A 54 -14.37 -17.37 7.50
CA ASP A 54 -14.24 -17.04 6.07
C ASP A 54 -13.01 -17.72 5.46
N ALA A 55 -13.25 -18.80 4.71
CA ALA A 55 -12.22 -19.57 4.02
C ALA A 55 -11.49 -18.78 2.92
N PHE A 56 -12.15 -17.79 2.30
CA PHE A 56 -11.51 -16.93 1.31
C PHE A 56 -10.49 -16.01 1.99
N ALA A 57 -10.86 -15.40 3.12
CA ALA A 57 -9.93 -14.57 3.88
C ALA A 57 -8.70 -15.34 4.36
N LEU A 58 -8.89 -16.58 4.85
CA LEU A 58 -7.77 -17.46 5.23
C LEU A 58 -6.86 -17.78 4.04
N ARG A 59 -7.42 -18.09 2.87
CA ARG A 59 -6.65 -18.37 1.66
C ARG A 59 -5.79 -17.18 1.23
N GLU A 60 -6.34 -15.97 1.29
CA GLU A 60 -5.59 -14.76 0.91
C GLU A 60 -4.45 -14.48 1.90
N LEU A 61 -4.65 -14.68 3.21
CA LEU A 61 -3.58 -14.59 4.20
C LEU A 61 -2.43 -15.58 3.92
N LEU A 62 -2.75 -16.85 3.61
CA LEU A 62 -1.75 -17.88 3.31
C LEU A 62 -0.95 -17.58 2.03
N LYS A 63 -1.56 -16.95 1.02
CA LYS A 63 -0.83 -16.50 -0.18
C LYS A 63 0.17 -15.39 0.14
N VAL A 64 -0.21 -14.47 1.02
CA VAL A 64 0.67 -13.37 1.44
C VAL A 64 1.90 -13.92 2.16
N GLU A 65 1.74 -14.88 3.08
CA GLU A 65 2.88 -15.50 3.78
C GLU A 65 3.85 -16.19 2.81
N LYS A 66 3.35 -16.93 1.82
CA LYS A 66 4.18 -17.61 0.80
C LYS A 66 4.99 -16.66 -0.08
N ASN A 67 4.54 -15.42 -0.25
CA ASN A 67 5.23 -14.42 -1.07
C ASN A 67 6.23 -13.58 -0.25
N GLN A 68 6.36 -13.83 1.06
CA GLN A 68 7.30 -13.14 1.95
C GLN A 68 8.59 -13.95 2.20
N GLU A 69 8.65 -15.21 1.77
CA GLU A 69 9.85 -16.06 1.71
C GLU A 69 10.58 -15.93 0.36
#